data_AF-A0A7R9X4N1-F1
#
_entry.id   AF-A0A7R9X4N1-F1
#
_cell.length_a   1.000
_cell.length_b   1.000
_cell.length_c   1.000
_cell.angle_alpha   90.00
_cell.angle_beta   90.00
_cell.angle_gamma   90.00
#
_symmetry.space_group_name_H-M   'P 1'
#
loop_
_entity.id
_entity.type
_entity.pdbx_description
1 polymer ?
#
loop_
_entity_poly.entity_id
_entity_poly.type
_entity_poly.pdbx_seq_one_letter_code
_entity_poly.pdbx_strand_id
1 'polypeptide(L)' 'LAVHLNDTLNNNQFSFRKGKSPINAITKITEFAHQSLNSNKSTSCILIDLKKAFDSLDHTILLKKLESYKLSNTD' A
#
# COMPACT_ATOMS: atom_id res chain seq x y z
N LEU A 1 11.14 -6.79 -8.97
CA LEU A 1 10.32 -7.79 -8.23
C LEU A 1 8.88 -7.27 -8.18
N ALA A 2 8.01 -7.69 -9.11
CA ALA A 2 6.60 -7.30 -9.09
C ALA A 2 5.80 -8.52 -8.66
N VAL A 3 5.16 -8.43 -7.50
CA VAL A 3 4.38 -9.53 -6.93
C VAL A 3 2.99 -9.53 -7.60
N HIS A 4 2.62 -10.61 -8.27
CA HIS A 4 1.34 -10.75 -8.96
C HIS A 4 0.26 -11.25 -7.99
N LEU A 5 -0.30 -10.32 -7.20
CA LEU A 5 -1.37 -10.55 -6.22
C LEU A 5 -2.57 -9.66 -6.49
N ASN A 6 -3.01 -9.65 -7.75
CA ASN A 6 -3.89 -8.59 -8.26
C ASN A 6 -5.21 -8.43 -7.48
N ASP A 7 -5.70 -9.51 -6.86
CA ASP A 7 -6.96 -9.49 -6.10
C ASP A 7 -6.78 -9.44 -4.57
N THR A 8 -5.54 -9.51 -4.07
CA THR A 8 -5.25 -9.55 -2.62
C THR A 8 -4.75 -8.20 -2.08
N LEU A 9 -4.09 -7.40 -2.92
CA LEU A 9 -3.49 -6.13 -2.52
C LEU A 9 -4.43 -4.94 -2.74
N ASN A 10 -4.52 -4.07 -1.73
CA ASN A 10 -5.34 -2.86 -1.77
C ASN A 10 -5.04 -1.99 -3.02
N ASN A 11 -6.08 -1.50 -3.69
CA ASN A 11 -5.97 -0.67 -4.88
C ASN A 11 -5.25 0.68 -4.66
N ASN A 12 -5.06 1.11 -3.43
CA ASN A 12 -4.30 2.29 -3.03
C ASN A 12 -2.86 1.97 -2.58
N GLN A 13 -2.38 0.74 -2.81
CA GLN A 13 -0.94 0.43 -2.75
C GLN A 13 -0.32 0.71 -4.11
N PHE A 14 0.68 1.59 -4.16
CA PHE A 14 1.28 2.07 -5.41
C PHE A 14 2.73 1.63 -5.63
N SER A 15 3.47 1.36 -4.56
CA SER A 15 4.82 0.82 -4.65
C SER A 15 4.81 -0.69 -4.86
N PHE A 16 5.85 -1.20 -5.53
CA PHE A 16 6.09 -2.65 -5.76
C PHE A 16 4.97 -3.39 -6.49
N ARG A 17 4.10 -2.68 -7.23
CA ARG A 17 3.02 -3.27 -8.06
C ARG A 17 3.25 -2.95 -9.53
N LYS A 18 3.05 -3.95 -10.40
CA LYS A 18 3.09 -3.75 -11.85
C LYS A 18 2.03 -2.72 -12.26
N GLY A 19 2.40 -1.75 -13.09
CA GLY A 19 1.49 -0.73 -13.61
C GLY A 19 1.11 0.36 -12.59
N LYS A 20 1.76 0.43 -11.43
CA LYS A 20 1.60 1.54 -10.48
C LYS A 20 2.94 2.16 -10.15
N SER A 21 2.92 3.45 -9.87
CA SER A 21 4.08 4.25 -9.54
C SER A 21 3.82 5.16 -8.33
N PRO A 22 4.87 5.63 -7.64
CA PRO A 22 4.72 6.66 -6.59
C PRO A 22 4.01 7.92 -7.08
N ILE A 23 4.16 8.28 -8.36
CA ILE A 23 3.46 9.43 -8.96
C ILE A 23 1.95 9.23 -8.86
N ASN A 24 1.43 8.02 -9.13
CA ASN A 24 0.00 7.75 -9.01
C ASN A 24 -0.53 7.95 -7.57
N ALA A 25 0.29 7.66 -6.55
CA ALA A 25 -0.08 7.91 -5.15
C ALA A 25 -0.22 9.41 -4.87
N ILE A 26 0.75 10.20 -5.34
CA ILE A 26 0.78 11.65 -5.18
C ILE A 26 -0.39 12.30 -5.95
N THR A 27 -0.63 11.88 -7.19
CA THR A 27 -1.79 12.34 -7.98
C THR A 27 -3.08 12.07 -7.22
N LYS A 28 -3.28 10.85 -6.70
CA LYS A 28 -4.51 10.49 -6.00
C LYS A 28 -4.76 11.30 -4.72
N ILE A 29 -3.73 11.52 -3.90
CA ILE A 29 -3.91 12.32 -2.67
C ILE A 29 -4.17 13.80 -2.99
N THR A 30 -3.56 14.30 -4.07
CA THR A 30 -3.75 15.67 -4.54
C THR A 30 -5.17 15.88 -5.07
N GLU A 31 -5.67 14.95 -5.89
CA GLU A 31 -7.06 14.94 -6.36
C GLU A 31 -8.06 14.91 -5.20
N PHE A 32 -7.83 14.06 -4.19
CA PHE A 32 -8.68 13.99 -3.00
C PHE A 32 -8.71 15.31 -2.23
N ALA A 33 -7.56 15.96 -2.06
CA ALA A 33 -7.46 17.26 -1.41
C ALA A 33 -8.23 18.34 -2.20
N HIS A 34 -8.05 18.39 -3.52
CA HIS A 34 -8.76 19.34 -4.38
C HIS A 34 -10.28 19.13 -4.36
N GLN A 35 -10.75 17.88 -4.45
CA GLN A 35 -12.18 17.57 -4.39
C GLN A 35 -12.80 17.97 -3.05
N SER A 36 -12.08 17.73 -1.95
CA SER A 36 -12.56 18.09 -0.61
C SER A 36 -12.60 19.61 -0.42
N LEU A 37 -11.59 20.32 -0.93
CA LEU A 37 -11.57 21.78 -0.95
C LEU A 37 -12.76 22.35 -1.75
N ASN A 38 -13.00 21.82 -2.97
CA ASN A 38 -14.13 22.23 -3.81
C ASN A 38 -15.48 21.92 -3.16
N SER A 39 -15.54 20.90 -2.31
CA SER A 39 -16.73 20.54 -1.54
C SER A 39 -16.86 21.29 -0.20
N ASN A 40 -16.02 22.30 0.02
CA ASN A 40 -15.94 23.09 1.25
C ASN A 40 -15.76 22.24 2.53
N LYS A 41 -15.04 21.12 2.41
CA LYS A 41 -14.75 20.20 3.52
C LYS A 41 -13.37 20.47 4.10
N SER A 42 -13.28 20.54 5.42
CA SER A 42 -11.99 20.49 6.11
C SER A 42 -11.35 19.12 5.91
N THR A 43 -10.08 19.11 5.54
CA THR A 43 -9.32 17.89 5.22
C THR A 43 -8.01 17.88 5.99
N SER A 44 -7.58 16.72 6.45
CA SER A 44 -6.29 16.54 7.13
C SER A 44 -5.63 15.25 6.64
N CYS A 45 -4.31 15.20 6.72
CA CYS A 45 -3.52 14.05 6.30
C CYS A 45 -2.65 13.57 7.47
N ILE A 46 -2.62 12.25 7.67
CA ILE A 46 -1.74 11.59 8.64
C ILE A 46 -0.68 10.83 7.84
N LEU A 47 0.58 11.24 8.00
CA LEU A 47 1.73 10.64 7.35
C LEU A 47 2.50 9.79 8.36
N ILE A 48 2.58 8.49 8.12
CA ILE A 48 3.24 7.52 9.01
C ILE A 48 4.44 6.94 8.28
N ASP A 49 5.61 7.01 8.91
CA ASP A 49 6.83 6.36 8.43
C ASP A 49 7.31 5.32 9.45
N LEU A 50 7.70 4.15 8.96
CA LEU A 50 8.15 3.03 9.80
C LEU A 50 9.67 2.92 9.74
N LYS A 51 10.34 3.18 10.87
CA LYS A 51 11.78 3.01 10.99
C LYS A 51 12.17 1.56 10.72
N LYS A 52 13.10 1.34 9.78
CA LYS A 52 13.62 0.00 9.43
C LYS A 52 12.49 -1.02 9.25
N ALA A 53 11.55 -0.72 8.35
CA ALA A 53 10.32 -1.48 8.19
C ALA A 53 10.54 -3.00 8.06
N PHE A 54 11.58 -3.45 7.33
CA PHE A 54 11.88 -4.88 7.20
C PHE A 54 12.50 -5.50 8.45
N ASP A 55 13.41 -4.81 9.13
CA ASP A 55 14.02 -5.28 10.39
C ASP A 55 12.98 -5.36 11.53
N SER A 56 11.90 -4.59 11.42
CA SER A 56 10.86 -4.49 12.46
C SER A 56 9.70 -5.47 12.27
N LEU A 57 9.72 -6.31 11.23
CA LEU A 57 8.65 -7.27 10.97
C LEU A 57 8.78 -8.50 11.86
N ASP A 58 7.69 -8.88 12.53
CA ASP A 58 7.58 -10.19 13.14
C ASP A 58 7.46 -11.26 12.04
N HIS A 59 8.47 -12.12 11.94
CA HIS A 59 8.54 -13.16 10.92
C HIS A 59 7.43 -14.22 11.06
N THR A 60 6.95 -14.49 12.28
CA THR A 60 5.85 -15.43 12.52
C THR A 60 4.54 -14.90 11.95
N ILE A 61 4.26 -13.61 12.19
CA ILE A 61 3.08 -12.93 11.62
C ILE A 61 3.18 -12.87 10.10
N LEU A 62 4.36 -12.55 9.57
CA LEU A 62 4.59 -12.48 8.12
C LEU A 62 4.31 -13.82 7.44
N LEU A 63 4.88 -14.92 7.95
CA LEU A 63 4.69 -16.26 7.37
C LEU A 63 3.22 -16.69 7.37
N LYS A 64 2.51 -16.48 8.49
CA LYS A 64 1.05 -16.75 8.57
C LYS A 64 0.25 -15.95 7.54
N LYS A 65 0.61 -14.69 7.30
CA LYS A 65 -0.04 -13.87 6.25
C LYS A 65 0.25 -14.41 4.86
N LEU A 66 1.49 -14.78 4.56
CA LEU A 66 1.85 -15.36 3.26
C LEU A 66 1.10 -16.66 2.97
N GLU A 67 0.98 -17.54 3.97
CA GLU A 67 0.17 -18.76 3.88
C GLU A 67 -1.31 -18.43 3.60
N SER A 68 -1.88 -17.45 4.31
CA SER A 68 -3.27 -17.01 4.07
C SER A 68 -3.50 -16.47 2.65
N TYR A 69 -2.46 -15.94 2.01
CA TYR A 69 -2.47 -15.48 0.63
C TYR A 69 -2.11 -16.57 -0.38
N LYS A 70 -1.90 -17.81 0.07
CA LYS A 70 -1.47 -18.95 -0.76
C LYS A 70 -0.14 -18.69 -1.48
N LEU A 71 0.75 -17.95 -0.83
CA LEU A 71 2.10 -17.62 -1.30
C LEU A 71 3.19 -18.43 -0.60
N SER A 72 2.82 -19.46 0.15
CA SER A 72 3.79 -20.40 0.72
C SER A 72 4.57 -21.09 -0.39
N ASN A 73 5.87 -21.32 -0.18
CA ASN A 73 6.68 -22.14 -1.07
C ASN A 73 5.97 -23.48 -1.31
N THR A 74 5.34 -23.64 -2.46
CA THR A 74 5.17 -24.95 -3.09
C THR A 74 6.51 -25.26 -3.74
N ASP A 75 7.19 -26.27 -3.22
CA ASP A 75 8.18 -27.01 -3.99
C ASP A 75 7.55 -27.53 -5.30
#